data_AF-A0A1H2GPU3-F1
#
_entry.id   AF-A0A1H2GPU3-F1
#
_cell.length_a   1.000
_cell.length_b   1.000
_cell.length_c   1.000
_cell.angle_alpha   90.00
_cell.angle_beta   90.00
_cell.angle_gamma   90.00
#
_symmetry.space_group_name_H-M   'P 1'
#
loop_
_entity.id
_entity.type
_entity.pdbx_description
1 polymer ?
#
loop_
_entity_poly.entity_id
_entity_poly.type
_entity_poly.pdbx_seq_one_letter_code
_entity_poly.pdbx_strand_id
1 'polypeptide(L)'
;MGTRQDMLPTARGISTVHSIDDLRKLLDSSVWGFVVELLIRTRSYDAGLEGAERLSEILQKHKDDISQNEFDEFFKSIHTLKLNMLDKMDLWAEYVAHWESLRESTSYELCYSKPSSVELLEEKEVNLKSEWSLRRSFILRVEDEFVFIHWLYHASRRYELIKRKLDRRFSGRQRKSDFHAAQLDLSEHEIRRRIIEFERIVKSIFVQRSC
;
A
#
# COMPACT_ATOMS: atom_id res chain seq x y z
N MET A 1 24.04 9.99 -22.98
CA MET A 1 24.28 9.22 -21.73
C MET A 1 23.91 10.12 -20.56
N GLY A 2 22.66 10.05 -20.10
CA GLY A 2 22.18 10.82 -18.95
C GLY A 2 22.47 10.06 -17.66
N THR A 3 23.15 10.70 -16.72
CA THR A 3 23.51 10.15 -15.42
C THR A 3 22.26 9.89 -14.58
N ARG A 4 22.03 8.62 -14.20
CA ARG A 4 20.98 8.13 -13.28
C ARG A 4 21.20 8.59 -11.83
N GLN A 5 21.41 9.89 -11.60
CA GLN A 5 21.79 10.43 -10.28
C GLN A 5 20.76 11.38 -9.67
N ASP A 6 19.70 11.77 -10.39
CA ASP A 6 18.69 12.72 -9.90
C ASP A 6 17.39 12.09 -9.37
N MET A 7 17.28 10.76 -9.35
CA MET A 7 16.06 10.07 -8.90
C MET A 7 16.21 9.48 -7.49
N LEU A 8 16.38 10.34 -6.49
CA LEU A 8 16.01 9.94 -5.13
C LEU A 8 14.56 10.35 -4.90
N PRO A 9 13.63 9.39 -4.82
CA PRO A 9 12.23 9.68 -4.60
C PRO A 9 12.04 10.00 -3.12
N THR A 10 12.49 11.18 -2.71
CA THR A 10 11.93 11.83 -1.52
C THR A 10 10.45 12.13 -1.78
N ALA A 11 9.73 12.64 -0.78
CA ALA A 11 8.43 13.31 -0.98
C ALA A 11 8.33 14.12 -2.29
N ARG A 12 9.44 14.74 -2.71
CA ARG A 12 9.51 15.50 -3.98
C ARG A 12 9.31 14.64 -5.23
N GLY A 13 9.69 13.37 -5.24
CA GLY A 13 9.56 12.47 -6.39
C GLY A 13 8.12 12.13 -6.75
N ILE A 14 7.21 12.13 -5.77
CA ILE A 14 5.77 12.04 -6.08
C ILE A 14 5.24 13.39 -6.58
N SER A 15 5.72 14.49 -5.99
CA SER A 15 5.34 15.84 -6.41
C SER A 15 5.84 16.25 -7.81
N THR A 16 6.69 15.44 -8.44
CA THR A 16 7.17 15.64 -9.81
C THR A 16 6.37 14.86 -10.84
N VAL A 17 5.37 14.07 -10.44
CA VAL A 17 4.47 13.39 -11.38
C VAL A 17 3.46 14.39 -11.92
N HIS A 18 3.51 14.65 -13.23
CA HIS A 18 2.61 15.59 -13.90
C HIS A 18 1.85 14.98 -15.08
N SER A 19 2.20 13.76 -15.47
CA SER A 19 1.65 13.05 -16.62
C SER A 19 1.38 11.58 -16.31
N ILE A 20 0.58 10.95 -17.16
CA ILE A 20 0.33 9.50 -17.09
C ILE A 20 1.60 8.67 -17.32
N ASP A 21 2.53 9.16 -18.14
CA ASP A 21 3.81 8.48 -18.39
C ASP A 21 4.75 8.56 -17.18
N ASP A 22 4.70 9.65 -16.42
CA ASP A 22 5.42 9.73 -15.14
C ASP A 22 4.79 8.79 -14.11
N LEU A 23 3.45 8.67 -14.10
CA LEU A 23 2.75 7.72 -13.24
C LEU A 23 3.17 6.28 -13.54
N ARG A 24 3.21 5.90 -14.83
CA ARG A 24 3.71 4.58 -15.28
C ARG A 24 5.13 4.29 -14.79
N LYS A 25 6.04 5.25 -14.95
CA LYS A 25 7.44 5.10 -14.50
C LYS A 25 7.53 4.97 -12.97
N LEU A 26 6.72 5.73 -12.24
CA LEU A 26 6.71 5.72 -10.78
C LEU A 26 6.13 4.41 -10.23
N LEU A 27 4.99 3.97 -10.78
CA LEU A 27 4.25 2.79 -10.36
C LEU A 27 4.77 1.50 -10.97
N ASP A 28 5.82 1.55 -11.79
CA ASP A 28 6.58 0.35 -12.12
C ASP A 28 7.00 -0.34 -10.81
N SER A 29 6.66 -1.63 -10.70
CA SER A 29 6.91 -2.48 -9.53
C SER A 29 8.34 -2.40 -9.02
N SER A 30 9.30 -2.16 -9.91
CA SER A 30 10.72 -2.04 -9.59
C SER A 30 11.07 -0.76 -8.83
N VAL A 31 10.32 0.32 -9.03
CA VAL A 31 10.54 1.65 -8.42
C VAL A 31 9.61 1.85 -7.22
N TRP A 32 8.33 1.51 -7.39
CA TRP A 32 7.28 1.84 -6.43
C TRP A 32 7.55 1.34 -5.02
N GLY A 33 7.99 0.07 -4.88
CA GLY A 33 8.32 -0.50 -3.59
C GLY A 33 9.40 0.29 -2.84
N PHE A 34 10.39 0.83 -3.55
CA PHE A 34 11.43 1.65 -2.95
C PHE A 34 10.91 3.02 -2.51
N VAL A 35 10.01 3.63 -3.27
CA VAL A 35 9.37 4.90 -2.90
C VAL A 35 8.59 4.74 -1.60
N VAL A 36 7.75 3.71 -1.51
CA VAL A 36 6.95 3.45 -0.30
C VAL A 36 7.84 3.19 0.91
N GLU A 37 8.87 2.36 0.76
CA GLU A 37 9.80 2.05 1.85
C GLU A 37 10.60 3.29 2.29
N LEU A 38 11.00 4.15 1.36
CA LEU A 38 11.71 5.39 1.67
C LEU A 38 10.82 6.33 2.49
N LEU A 39 9.56 6.56 2.06
CA LEU A 39 8.58 7.34 2.84
C LEU A 39 8.41 6.78 4.25
N ILE A 40 8.34 5.45 4.39
CA ILE A 40 8.19 4.79 5.70
C ILE A 40 9.41 5.05 6.58
N ARG A 41 10.62 4.91 6.03
CA ARG A 41 11.89 5.08 6.76
C ARG A 41 12.13 6.52 7.20
N THR A 42 11.84 7.49 6.33
CA THR A 42 11.99 8.91 6.62
C THR A 42 10.81 9.49 7.39
N ARG A 43 9.79 8.65 7.66
CA ARG A 43 8.52 9.04 8.30
C ARG A 43 7.82 10.19 7.59
N SER A 44 7.98 10.30 6.28
CA SER A 44 7.41 11.38 5.46
C SER A 44 5.95 11.06 5.11
N TYR A 45 5.14 10.78 6.12
CA TYR A 45 3.79 10.24 5.95
C TYR A 45 2.81 11.26 5.37
N ASP A 46 2.85 12.51 5.86
CA ASP A 46 2.05 13.62 5.32
C ASP A 46 2.29 13.78 3.81
N ALA A 47 3.55 13.82 3.41
CA ALA A 47 3.91 13.93 1.99
C ALA A 47 3.54 12.70 1.16
N GLY A 48 3.59 11.51 1.76
CA GLY A 48 3.08 10.29 1.13
C GLY A 48 1.57 10.35 0.90
N LEU A 49 0.82 10.94 1.85
CA LEU A 49 -0.63 11.10 1.76
C LEU A 49 -1.00 12.15 0.70
N GLU A 50 -0.40 13.33 0.73
CA GLU A 50 -0.54 14.36 -0.31
C GLU A 50 -0.20 13.80 -1.69
N GLY A 51 0.91 13.05 -1.76
CA GLY A 51 1.32 12.36 -2.97
C GLY A 51 0.26 11.39 -3.48
N ALA A 52 -0.35 10.58 -2.61
CA ALA A 52 -1.40 9.66 -3.00
C ALA A 52 -2.63 10.38 -3.60
N GLU A 53 -3.08 11.49 -3.00
CA GLU A 53 -4.20 12.27 -3.56
C GLU A 53 -3.86 12.78 -4.96
N ARG A 54 -2.68 13.36 -5.13
CA ARG A 54 -2.24 13.87 -6.43
C ARG A 54 -2.14 12.78 -7.49
N LEU A 55 -1.60 11.60 -7.14
CA LEU A 55 -1.54 10.47 -8.07
C LEU A 55 -2.95 9.99 -8.44
N SER A 56 -3.89 9.97 -7.49
CA SER A 56 -5.30 9.69 -7.75
C SER A 56 -5.92 10.71 -8.72
N GLU A 57 -5.67 12.01 -8.56
CA GLU A 57 -6.15 13.05 -9.48
C GLU A 57 -5.64 12.84 -10.90
N ILE A 58 -4.34 12.55 -11.06
CA ILE A 58 -3.73 12.26 -12.35
C ILE A 58 -4.35 11.01 -12.97
N LEU A 59 -4.51 9.94 -12.19
CA LEU A 59 -5.12 8.70 -12.65
C LEU A 59 -6.56 8.91 -13.15
N GLN A 60 -7.38 9.66 -12.39
CA GLN A 60 -8.75 9.96 -12.78
C GLN A 60 -8.83 10.82 -14.04
N LYS A 61 -7.97 11.85 -14.14
CA LYS A 61 -7.92 12.73 -15.31
C LYS A 61 -7.58 11.97 -16.60
N HIS A 62 -6.77 10.92 -16.51
CA HIS A 62 -6.29 10.13 -17.64
C HIS A 62 -6.95 8.74 -17.72
N LYS A 63 -8.11 8.55 -17.09
CA LYS A 63 -8.82 7.26 -17.07
C LYS A 63 -9.11 6.72 -18.48
N ASP A 64 -9.47 7.60 -19.41
CA ASP A 64 -9.82 7.22 -20.79
C ASP A 64 -8.57 6.99 -21.68
N ASP A 65 -7.38 7.35 -21.19
CA ASP A 65 -6.10 7.23 -21.92
C ASP A 65 -5.36 5.92 -21.62
N ILE A 66 -5.87 5.11 -20.68
CA ILE A 66 -5.25 3.88 -20.21
C ILE A 66 -6.21 2.69 -20.27
N SER A 67 -5.67 1.49 -20.29
CA SER A 67 -6.50 0.28 -20.21
C SER A 67 -7.16 0.15 -18.84
N GLN A 68 -8.33 -0.49 -18.77
CA GLN A 68 -8.99 -0.75 -17.48
C GLN A 68 -8.09 -1.53 -16.52
N ASN A 69 -7.34 -2.51 -17.02
CA ASN A 69 -6.40 -3.28 -16.20
C ASN A 69 -5.28 -2.39 -15.62
N GLU A 70 -4.73 -1.49 -16.44
CA GLU A 70 -3.72 -0.53 -15.98
C GLU A 70 -4.29 0.44 -14.94
N PHE A 71 -5.51 0.93 -15.16
CA PHE A 71 -6.22 1.76 -14.20
C PHE A 71 -6.39 1.05 -12.86
N ASP A 72 -6.84 -0.21 -12.87
CA ASP A 72 -7.09 -1.00 -11.66
C ASP A 72 -5.79 -1.24 -10.88
N GLU A 73 -4.67 -1.55 -11.55
CA GLU A 73 -3.37 -1.72 -10.89
C GLU A 73 -2.86 -0.43 -10.25
N PHE A 74 -2.98 0.70 -10.95
CA PHE A 74 -2.58 2.00 -10.41
C PHE A 74 -3.47 2.42 -9.25
N PHE A 75 -4.78 2.22 -9.38
CA PHE A 75 -5.74 2.48 -8.32
C PHE A 75 -5.39 1.69 -7.06
N LYS A 76 -5.20 0.36 -7.18
CA LYS A 76 -4.82 -0.50 -6.05
C LYS A 76 -3.53 0.01 -5.38
N SER A 77 -2.51 0.34 -6.17
CA SER A 77 -1.22 0.81 -5.66
C SER A 77 -1.33 2.14 -4.90
N ILE A 78 -2.02 3.12 -5.47
CA ILE A 78 -2.20 4.46 -4.87
C ILE A 78 -3.03 4.37 -3.58
N HIS A 79 -4.13 3.63 -3.61
CA HIS A 79 -4.99 3.48 -2.43
C HIS A 79 -4.35 2.63 -1.33
N THR A 80 -3.47 1.68 -1.69
CA THR A 80 -2.61 0.99 -0.72
C THR A 80 -1.68 1.98 -0.02
N LEU A 81 -1.03 2.89 -0.76
CA LEU A 81 -0.19 3.93 -0.18
C LEU A 81 -1.00 4.81 0.77
N LYS A 82 -2.16 5.30 0.35
CA LYS A 82 -3.04 6.13 1.17
C LYS A 82 -3.42 5.46 2.49
N LEU A 83 -3.85 4.20 2.46
CA LEU A 83 -4.13 3.42 3.67
C LEU A 83 -2.89 3.29 4.58
N ASN A 84 -1.72 3.04 4.00
CA ASN A 84 -0.48 2.96 4.77
C ASN A 84 -0.14 4.29 5.46
N MET A 85 -0.27 5.42 4.77
CA MET A 85 0.05 6.73 5.34
C MET A 85 -0.94 7.12 6.45
N LEU A 86 -2.24 6.92 6.24
CA LEU A 86 -3.28 7.16 7.25
C LEU A 86 -3.02 6.36 8.54
N ASP A 87 -2.64 5.09 8.41
CA ASP A 87 -2.27 4.25 9.55
C ASP A 87 -1.02 4.76 10.26
N LYS A 88 0.01 5.15 9.51
CA LYS A 88 1.28 5.67 10.07
C LYS A 88 1.15 7.03 10.75
N MET A 89 0.14 7.81 10.39
CA MET A 89 -0.19 9.10 11.01
C MET A 89 -1.18 8.97 12.17
N ASP A 90 -1.60 7.75 12.50
CA ASP A 90 -2.64 7.47 13.48
C ASP A 90 -4.00 8.15 13.20
N LEU A 91 -4.27 8.43 11.92
CA LEU A 91 -5.54 8.90 11.38
C LEU A 91 -6.50 7.70 11.18
N TRP A 92 -6.78 7.01 12.29
CA TRP A 92 -7.49 5.74 12.28
C TRP A 92 -8.95 5.85 11.83
N ALA A 93 -9.62 6.97 12.09
CA ALA A 93 -11.00 7.18 11.66
C ALA A 93 -11.08 7.32 10.12
N GLU A 94 -10.17 8.11 9.56
CA GLU A 94 -10.00 8.34 8.13
C GLU A 94 -9.58 7.06 7.42
N TYR A 95 -8.68 6.26 8.03
CA TYR A 95 -8.34 4.92 7.53
C TYR A 95 -9.58 4.04 7.40
N VAL A 96 -10.38 3.93 8.47
CA VAL A 96 -11.56 3.05 8.51
C VAL A 96 -12.58 3.49 7.46
N ALA A 97 -12.91 4.78 7.43
CA ALA A 97 -13.83 5.34 6.45
C ALA A 97 -13.34 5.12 5.01
N HIS A 98 -12.05 5.33 4.74
CA HIS A 98 -11.48 5.12 3.42
C HIS A 98 -11.52 3.65 3.00
N TRP A 99 -11.15 2.73 3.91
CA TRP A 99 -11.18 1.29 3.66
C TRP A 99 -12.60 0.79 3.37
N GLU A 100 -13.59 1.23 4.16
CA GLU A 100 -14.99 0.85 4.00
C GLU A 100 -15.55 1.38 2.68
N SER A 101 -15.28 2.64 2.35
CA SER A 101 -15.66 3.22 1.07
C SER A 101 -15.07 2.47 -0.13
N LEU A 102 -13.78 2.10 -0.07
CA LEU A 102 -13.15 1.27 -1.12
C LEU A 102 -13.80 -0.11 -1.22
N ARG A 103 -14.14 -0.73 -0.08
CA ARG A 103 -14.76 -2.06 -0.04
C ARG A 103 -16.16 -2.06 -0.67
N GLU A 104 -16.91 -0.97 -0.49
CA GLU A 104 -18.26 -0.80 -1.03
C GLU A 104 -18.27 -0.40 -2.50
N SER A 105 -17.28 0.40 -2.93
CA SER A 105 -17.27 1.02 -4.27
C SER A 105 -16.47 0.25 -5.32
N THR A 106 -15.69 -0.77 -4.92
CA THR A 106 -14.81 -1.50 -5.83
C THR A 106 -15.01 -3.02 -5.79
N SER A 107 -14.68 -3.66 -6.91
CA SER A 107 -14.65 -5.12 -7.05
C SER A 107 -13.31 -5.60 -7.60
N TYR A 108 -12.22 -4.83 -7.37
CA TYR A 108 -10.91 -5.16 -7.91
C TYR A 108 -10.37 -6.43 -7.29
N GLU A 109 -9.96 -7.36 -8.14
CA GLU A 109 -9.63 -8.72 -7.77
C GLU A 109 -8.12 -9.01 -7.79
N LEU A 110 -7.76 -10.02 -7.01
CA LEU A 110 -6.50 -10.73 -7.05
C LEU A 110 -6.81 -12.20 -7.34
N CYS A 111 -6.04 -12.79 -8.24
CA CYS A 111 -6.21 -14.17 -8.66
C CYS A 111 -5.17 -15.07 -7.96
N TYR A 112 -5.63 -16.16 -7.38
CA TYR A 112 -4.79 -17.19 -6.79
C TYR A 112 -5.11 -18.54 -7.40
N SER A 113 -4.08 -19.32 -7.71
CA SER A 113 -4.25 -20.74 -7.98
C SER A 113 -4.85 -21.43 -6.77
N LYS A 114 -5.89 -22.23 -6.99
CA LYS A 114 -6.54 -23.03 -5.97
C LYS A 114 -5.53 -24.08 -5.46
N PRO A 115 -5.18 -24.09 -4.17
CA PRO A 115 -4.40 -25.18 -3.61
C PRO A 115 -5.15 -26.50 -3.81
N SER A 116 -4.44 -27.57 -4.14
CA SER A 116 -5.00 -28.93 -4.35
C SER A 116 -5.79 -29.46 -3.15
N SER A 117 -5.61 -28.86 -1.97
CA SER A 117 -6.27 -29.18 -0.70
C SER A 117 -7.44 -28.25 -0.33
N VAL A 118 -7.86 -27.34 -1.22
CA VAL A 118 -9.11 -26.56 -1.05
C VAL A 118 -10.28 -27.44 -1.49
N GLU A 119 -10.49 -28.52 -0.75
CA GLU A 119 -11.82 -29.08 -0.56
C GLU A 119 -12.64 -27.99 0.10
N LEU A 120 -13.35 -27.28 -0.77
CA LEU A 120 -14.53 -26.46 -0.60
C LEU A 120 -14.71 -25.87 0.80
N LEU A 121 -14.60 -24.55 0.79
CA LEU A 121 -15.10 -23.58 1.76
C LEU A 121 -16.63 -23.69 1.97
N GLU A 122 -17.18 -24.89 2.07
CA GLU A 122 -18.54 -25.29 2.42
C GLU A 122 -18.35 -26.15 3.69
N GLU A 123 -18.31 -25.64 4.91
CA GLU A 123 -19.52 -25.38 5.69
C GLU A 123 -19.19 -24.87 7.10
N LYS A 124 -17.93 -24.76 7.51
CA LYS A 124 -17.56 -24.26 8.84
C LYS A 124 -16.39 -23.31 8.70
N GLU A 125 -16.30 -22.31 9.59
CA GLU A 125 -15.03 -21.61 9.81
C GLU A 125 -13.95 -22.67 10.03
N VAL A 126 -13.24 -23.02 8.97
CA VAL A 126 -12.13 -23.96 9.08
C VAL A 126 -11.08 -23.17 9.82
N ASN A 127 -10.85 -23.57 11.06
CA ASN A 127 -9.73 -23.14 11.86
C ASN A 127 -8.47 -23.75 11.20
N LEU A 128 -8.14 -23.22 10.01
CA LEU A 128 -6.93 -23.53 9.27
C LEU A 128 -5.80 -23.00 10.14
N LYS A 129 -5.17 -23.91 10.89
CA LYS A 129 -3.83 -23.70 11.45
C LYS A 129 -2.78 -23.48 10.35
N SER A 130 -3.15 -23.56 9.08
CA SER A 130 -2.32 -23.20 7.92
C SER A 130 -2.65 -21.78 7.44
N GLU A 131 -1.64 -21.10 6.91
CA GLU A 131 -1.54 -19.68 6.53
C GLU A 131 -2.63 -19.09 5.59
N TRP A 132 -3.69 -19.83 5.29
CA TRP A 132 -4.72 -19.51 4.28
C TRP A 132 -6.14 -19.46 4.85
N SER A 133 -6.35 -18.80 5.99
CA SER A 133 -7.71 -18.46 6.44
C SER A 133 -8.31 -17.34 5.57
N LEU A 134 -8.64 -17.64 4.32
CA LEU A 134 -9.37 -16.73 3.44
C LEU A 134 -10.74 -16.47 4.08
N ARG A 135 -10.98 -15.24 4.51
CA ARG A 135 -12.30 -14.83 4.98
C ARG A 135 -13.25 -14.85 3.79
N ARG A 136 -14.31 -15.67 3.84
CA ARG A 136 -15.33 -15.79 2.79
C ARG A 136 -15.85 -14.42 2.32
N SER A 137 -15.92 -13.44 3.22
CA SER A 137 -16.35 -12.07 2.92
C SER A 137 -15.49 -11.33 1.90
N PHE A 138 -14.33 -11.84 1.49
CA PHE A 138 -13.46 -11.26 0.46
C PHE A 138 -13.49 -12.05 -0.86
N ILE A 139 -14.09 -13.24 -0.90
CA ILE A 139 -14.19 -14.02 -2.15
C ILE A 139 -15.21 -13.34 -3.05
N LEU A 140 -14.81 -13.03 -4.28
CA LEU A 140 -15.67 -12.42 -5.29
C LEU A 140 -16.25 -13.48 -6.21
N ARG A 141 -15.41 -14.42 -6.66
CA ARG A 141 -15.81 -15.58 -7.47
C ARG A 141 -14.80 -16.72 -7.31
N VAL A 142 -15.24 -17.93 -7.64
CA VAL A 142 -14.41 -19.14 -7.67
C VAL A 142 -14.59 -19.79 -9.03
N GLU A 143 -13.47 -20.17 -9.63
CA GLU A 143 -13.40 -20.93 -10.88
C GLU A 143 -12.63 -22.24 -10.61
N ASP A 144 -12.60 -23.14 -11.60
CA ASP A 144 -12.11 -24.52 -11.42
C ASP A 144 -10.76 -24.59 -10.71
N GLU A 145 -9.76 -23.85 -11.22
CA GLU A 145 -8.39 -23.82 -10.69
C GLU A 145 -8.03 -22.50 -10.02
N PHE A 146 -8.96 -21.55 -9.90
CA PHE A 146 -8.66 -20.18 -9.46
C PHE A 146 -9.67 -19.65 -8.43
N VAL A 147 -9.16 -18.87 -7.49
CA VAL A 147 -9.98 -18.10 -6.55
C VAL A 147 -9.68 -16.62 -6.75
N PHE A 148 -10.74 -15.84 -6.95
CA PHE A 148 -10.66 -14.40 -7.12
C PHE A 148 -11.15 -13.72 -5.86
N ILE A 149 -10.27 -12.94 -5.23
CA ILE A 149 -10.55 -12.27 -3.97
C ILE A 149 -10.40 -10.77 -4.13
N HIS A 150 -11.16 -10.01 -3.35
CA HIS A 150 -11.05 -8.57 -3.30
C HIS A 150 -9.65 -8.16 -2.79
N TRP A 151 -8.99 -7.24 -3.50
CA TRP A 151 -7.59 -6.86 -3.24
C TRP A 151 -7.33 -6.37 -1.80
N LEU A 152 -8.31 -5.71 -1.17
CA LEU A 152 -8.27 -5.31 0.25
C LEU A 152 -8.10 -6.47 1.24
N TYR A 153 -8.19 -7.73 0.80
CA TYR A 153 -7.92 -8.90 1.64
C TYR A 153 -6.57 -8.78 2.35
N HIS A 154 -5.51 -8.30 1.67
CA HIS A 154 -4.19 -8.11 2.30
C HIS A 154 -4.18 -7.06 3.41
N ALA A 155 -5.07 -6.07 3.33
CA ALA A 155 -5.23 -5.03 4.34
C ALA A 155 -6.23 -5.42 5.45
N SER A 156 -6.99 -6.51 5.29
CA SER A 156 -8.10 -6.87 6.20
C SER A 156 -7.66 -7.04 7.66
N ARG A 157 -6.56 -7.76 7.91
CA ARG A 157 -6.00 -7.92 9.27
C ARG A 157 -5.59 -6.57 9.88
N ARG A 158 -5.05 -5.66 9.06
CA ARG A 158 -4.64 -4.34 9.51
C ARG A 158 -5.84 -3.45 9.83
N TYR A 159 -6.89 -3.50 9.00
CA TYR A 159 -8.17 -2.86 9.26
C TYR A 159 -8.75 -3.28 10.62
N GLU A 160 -8.79 -4.58 10.95
CA GLU A 160 -9.28 -5.06 12.25
C GLU A 160 -8.43 -4.60 13.45
N LEU A 161 -7.11 -4.43 13.24
CA LEU A 161 -6.24 -3.86 14.25
C LEU A 161 -6.54 -2.38 14.46
N ILE A 162 -6.73 -1.63 13.38
CA ILE A 162 -7.00 -0.19 13.41
C ILE A 162 -8.38 0.10 14.00
N LYS A 163 -9.43 -0.67 13.67
CA LYS A 163 -10.73 -0.55 14.35
C LYS A 163 -10.63 -0.72 15.85
N ARG A 164 -9.94 -1.76 16.31
CA ARG A 164 -9.70 -1.96 17.75
C ARG A 164 -8.89 -0.83 18.39
N LYS A 165 -7.94 -0.22 17.67
CA LYS A 165 -7.21 0.96 18.16
C LYS A 165 -8.15 2.17 18.28
N LEU A 166 -9.00 2.39 17.28
CA LEU A 166 -10.01 3.45 17.26
C LEU A 166 -11.03 3.30 18.40
N ASP A 167 -11.54 2.09 18.62
CA ASP A 167 -12.46 1.80 19.74
C ASP A 167 -11.80 2.05 21.11
N ARG A 168 -10.51 1.69 21.25
CA ARG A 168 -9.74 2.01 22.47
C ARG A 168 -9.58 3.50 22.69
N ARG A 169 -9.39 4.28 21.62
CA ARG A 169 -9.32 5.75 21.67
C ARG A 169 -10.64 6.34 22.16
N PHE A 170 -11.76 5.93 21.57
CA PHE A 170 -13.09 6.41 21.98
C PHE A 170 -13.49 5.98 23.39
N SER A 171 -13.03 4.81 23.85
CA SER A 171 -13.30 4.32 25.21
C SER A 171 -12.30 4.80 26.27
N GLY A 172 -11.35 5.67 25.92
CA GLY A 172 -10.33 6.20 26.84
C GLY A 172 -9.29 5.18 27.31
N ARG A 173 -9.20 4.00 26.68
CA ARG A 173 -8.25 2.92 27.03
C ARG A 173 -7.01 2.90 26.14
N GLN A 174 -6.67 4.05 25.58
CA GLN A 174 -5.58 4.18 24.61
C GLN A 174 -4.21 4.03 25.30
N ARG A 175 -3.30 3.27 24.68
CA ARG A 175 -1.93 3.09 25.19
C ARG A 175 -0.96 3.96 24.41
N LYS A 176 0.08 4.49 25.05
CA LYS A 176 1.15 5.24 24.35
C LYS A 176 1.80 4.41 23.23
N SER A 177 1.90 3.09 23.42
CA SER A 177 2.42 2.15 22.41
C SER A 177 1.53 2.00 21.18
N ASP A 178 0.31 2.53 21.18
CA ASP A 178 -0.58 2.45 20.02
C ASP A 178 -0.17 3.44 18.91
N PHE A 179 0.58 4.50 19.25
CA PHE A 179 0.99 5.58 18.35
C PHE A 179 2.29 5.27 17.62
N HIS A 180 2.37 5.74 16.38
CA HIS A 180 3.61 5.76 15.61
C HIS A 180 4.44 6.99 15.99
N ALA A 181 5.76 6.85 15.87
CA ALA A 181 6.65 7.98 16.05
C ALA A 181 6.55 8.93 14.84
N ALA A 182 6.54 10.23 15.10
CA ALA A 182 6.34 11.27 14.09
C ALA A 182 7.64 11.58 13.33
N GLN A 183 7.50 12.31 12.22
CA GLN A 183 8.65 12.86 11.50
C GLN A 183 9.38 13.92 12.32
N LEU A 184 8.63 14.72 13.09
CA LEU A 184 9.17 15.76 13.98
C LEU A 184 10.10 15.21 15.06
N ASP A 185 10.02 13.90 15.36
CA ASP A 185 10.94 13.21 16.27
C ASP A 185 12.30 12.90 15.62
N LEU A 186 12.49 13.20 14.33
CA LEU A 186 13.74 12.99 13.60
C LEU A 186 14.44 14.32 13.35
N SER A 187 15.72 14.38 13.66
CA SER A 187 16.56 15.48 13.20
C SER A 187 16.80 15.38 11.69
N GLU A 188 17.12 16.49 11.03
CA GLU A 188 17.48 16.44 9.61
C GLU A 188 18.68 15.52 9.33
N HIS A 189 19.64 15.46 10.26
CA HIS A 189 20.78 14.57 10.14
C HIS A 189 20.35 13.09 10.13
N GLU A 190 19.39 12.74 11.00
CA GLU A 190 18.80 11.41 11.06
C GLU A 190 18.07 11.06 9.76
N ILE A 191 17.29 11.99 9.21
CA ILE A 191 16.60 11.82 7.92
C ILE A 191 17.63 11.57 6.81
N ARG A 192 18.66 12.41 6.70
CA ARG A 192 19.73 12.26 5.69
C ARG A 192 20.45 10.93 5.84
N ARG A 193 20.77 10.50 7.06
CA ARG A 193 21.42 9.22 7.33
C ARG A 193 20.58 8.04 6.82
N ARG A 194 19.27 8.05 7.08
CA ARG A 194 18.35 6.99 6.63
C ARG A 194 18.24 6.92 5.10
N ILE A 195 18.23 8.08 4.43
CA ILE A 195 18.25 8.15 2.96
C ILE A 195 19.53 7.50 2.42
N ILE A 196 20.69 7.89 2.93
CA ILE A 196 22.00 7.36 2.49
C ILE A 196 22.11 5.84 2.73
N GLU A 197 21.62 5.37 3.87
CA GLU A 197 21.60 3.94 4.19
C GLU A 197 20.70 3.17 3.22
N PHE A 198 19.51 3.70 2.95
CA PHE A 198 18.57 3.10 2.02
C PHE A 198 19.13 3.05 0.60
N GLU A 199 19.76 4.12 0.12
CA GLU A 199 20.47 4.13 -1.15
C GLU A 199 21.51 3.03 -1.30
N ARG A 200 22.26 2.76 -0.23
CA ARG A 200 23.28 1.72 -0.21
C ARG A 200 22.64 0.34 -0.40
N ILE A 201 21.51 0.09 0.27
CA ILE A 201 20.73 -1.14 0.13
C ILE A 201 20.24 -1.27 -1.31
N VAL A 202 19.60 -0.24 -1.85
CA VAL A 202 19.08 -0.23 -3.22
C VAL A 202 20.19 -0.52 -4.23
N LYS A 203 21.32 0.18 -4.14
CA LYS A 203 22.49 -0.04 -5.02
C LYS A 203 23.00 -1.49 -4.94
N SER A 204 23.07 -2.08 -3.74
CA SER A 204 23.54 -3.47 -3.58
C SER A 204 22.63 -4.49 -4.28
N ILE A 205 21.31 -4.28 -4.24
CA ILE A 205 20.33 -5.15 -4.91
C ILE A 205 20.46 -5.05 -6.43
N PHE A 206 20.65 -3.85 -6.97
CA PHE A 206 20.78 -3.66 -8.42
C PHE A 206 22.12 -4.15 -8.98
N VAL A 207 23.21 -4.05 -8.21
CA VAL A 207 24.52 -4.59 -8.61
C VAL A 207 24.48 -6.12 -8.69
N GLN A 208 23.83 -6.78 -7.73
CA GLN A 208 23.71 -8.25 -7.71
C GLN A 208 22.83 -8.84 -8.81
N ARG A 209 21.90 -8.05 -9.38
CA ARG A 209 21.04 -8.49 -10.50
C ARG A 209 21.67 -8.28 -11.88
N SER A 210 22.85 -7.67 -11.94
CA SER A 210 23.55 -7.34 -13.19
C SER A 210 24.77 -8.25 -13.45
N CYS A 211 24.98 -9.26 -12.61
CA CYS A 211 26.00 -10.31 -12.74
C CYS A 211 25.30 -11.65 -12.92
#